data_AF-A0A350CIZ1-F1
#
_entry.id   AF-A0A350CIZ1-F1
#
_cell.length_a   1.000
_cell.length_b   1.000
_cell.length_c   1.000
_cell.angle_alpha   90.00
_cell.angle_beta   90.00
_cell.angle_gamma   90.00
#
_symmetry.space_group_name_H-M   'P 1'
#
loop_
_entity.id
_entity.type
_entity.pdbx_description
1 polymer ?
#
loop_
_entity_poly.entity_id
_entity_poly.type
_entity_poly.pdbx_seq_one_letter_code
_entity_poly.pdbx_strand_id
1 'polypeptide(L)'
;MRWFVNDAVRGIMHQADSAPVGCHFYYDAENDLWEVTLFIGRSEVLGGAHDGKTVPTGLEVDVTRVMAAFDTAPGVLWQAEHVTPQDELGPHLSFEGETRGHDVWLRILQTPPDWAGVGRLLHASTGEFEDLW
;
A
#
# COMPACT_ATOMS: atom_id res chain seq x y z
N MET A 1 -14.71 4.66 4.16
CA MET A 1 -13.76 3.92 3.28
C MET A 1 -13.12 2.66 3.88
N ARG A 2 -13.21 2.37 5.18
CA ARG A 2 -12.62 1.14 5.76
C ARG A 2 -13.12 -0.18 5.12
N TRP A 3 -14.39 -0.23 4.73
CA TRP A 3 -14.95 -1.40 4.04
C TRP A 3 -14.34 -1.59 2.65
N PHE A 4 -14.13 -0.51 1.91
CA PHE A 4 -13.54 -0.54 0.57
C PHE A 4 -12.10 -1.05 0.63
N VAL A 5 -11.32 -0.56 1.58
CA VAL A 5 -9.94 -1.03 1.80
C VAL A 5 -9.90 -2.52 2.13
N ASN A 6 -10.81 -3.02 2.98
CA ASN A 6 -10.86 -4.45 3.28
C ASN A 6 -11.14 -5.32 2.04
N ASP A 7 -11.89 -4.79 1.07
CA ASP A 7 -12.16 -5.49 -0.19
C ASP A 7 -10.98 -5.37 -1.16
N ALA A 8 -10.40 -4.16 -1.30
CA ALA A 8 -9.25 -3.90 -2.17
C ALA A 8 -7.98 -4.66 -1.74
N VAL A 9 -7.69 -4.73 -0.44
CA VAL A 9 -6.52 -5.44 0.12
C VAL A 9 -6.53 -6.93 -0.22
N ARG A 10 -7.70 -7.51 -0.52
CA ARG A 10 -7.78 -8.92 -0.96
C ARG A 10 -7.10 -9.16 -2.31
N GLY A 11 -6.96 -8.11 -3.13
CA GLY A 11 -6.21 -8.15 -4.38
C GLY A 11 -4.71 -7.89 -4.20
N ILE A 12 -4.25 -7.58 -2.99
CA ILE A 12 -2.83 -7.49 -2.69
C ILE A 12 -2.36 -8.89 -2.29
N MET A 13 -1.57 -9.50 -3.17
CA MET A 13 -1.04 -10.85 -2.98
C MET A 13 0.31 -10.74 -2.28
N HIS A 14 0.37 -11.38 -1.13
CA HIS A 14 1.56 -11.47 -0.31
C HIS A 14 1.93 -12.92 -0.07
N GLN A 15 3.22 -13.23 -0.14
CA GLN A 15 3.73 -14.49 0.38
C GLN A 15 3.50 -14.53 1.90
N ALA A 16 3.32 -15.75 2.44
CA ALA A 16 2.64 -16.04 3.70
C ALA A 16 3.20 -15.41 5.01
N ASP A 17 4.21 -14.54 4.93
CA ASP A 17 4.81 -13.80 6.06
C ASP A 17 5.11 -12.34 5.66
N SER A 18 4.12 -11.60 5.14
CA SER A 18 4.34 -10.21 4.71
C SER A 18 4.13 -9.18 5.80
N ALA A 19 4.88 -8.08 5.69
CA ALA A 19 4.64 -6.88 6.48
C ALA A 19 3.19 -6.39 6.38
N PRO A 20 2.73 -5.66 7.40
CA PRO A 20 1.38 -5.11 7.43
C PRO A 20 1.10 -4.17 6.26
N VAL A 21 -0.17 -4.11 5.83
CA VAL A 21 -0.62 -3.17 4.80
C VAL A 21 -1.03 -1.87 5.47
N GLY A 22 -0.29 -0.81 5.18
CA GLY A 22 -0.59 0.55 5.59
C GLY A 22 -1.65 1.18 4.71
N CYS A 23 -2.40 2.12 5.29
CA CYS A 23 -3.47 2.82 4.61
C CYS A 23 -3.51 4.29 5.01
N HIS A 24 -3.65 5.17 4.02
CA HIS A 24 -3.90 6.60 4.22
C HIS A 24 -5.14 7.03 3.46
N PHE A 25 -5.93 7.92 4.06
CA PHE A 25 -7.14 8.48 3.49
C PHE A 25 -7.03 10.00 3.42
N TYR A 26 -7.37 10.56 2.28
CA TYR A 26 -7.60 11.98 2.10
C TYR A 26 -8.94 12.16 1.38
N TYR A 27 -9.70 13.18 1.75
CA TYR A 27 -10.94 13.50 1.07
C TYR A 27 -10.81 14.88 0.47
N ASP A 28 -10.84 14.93 -0.85
CA ASP A 28 -10.84 16.16 -1.63
C ASP A 28 -12.28 16.66 -1.74
N ALA A 29 -12.63 17.61 -0.89
CA ALA A 29 -13.97 18.19 -0.84
C ALA A 29 -14.31 19.04 -2.07
N GLU A 30 -13.31 19.51 -2.83
CA GLU A 30 -13.57 20.30 -4.04
C GLU A 30 -14.03 19.40 -5.20
N ASN A 31 -13.49 18.19 -5.26
CA ASN A 31 -13.81 17.19 -6.29
C ASN A 31 -14.75 16.07 -5.81
N ASP A 32 -15.22 16.11 -4.55
CA ASP A 32 -16.01 15.05 -3.90
C ASP A 32 -15.36 13.66 -4.01
N LEU A 33 -14.02 13.62 -3.88
CA LEU A 33 -13.20 12.45 -4.19
C LEU A 33 -12.50 11.90 -2.94
N TRP A 34 -12.60 10.58 -2.74
CA TRP A 34 -11.78 9.88 -1.75
C TRP A 34 -10.47 9.42 -2.37
N GLU A 35 -9.36 9.96 -1.90
CA GLU A 35 -8.03 9.46 -2.18
C GLU A 35 -7.63 8.41 -1.14
N VAL A 36 -7.36 7.21 -1.61
CA VAL A 36 -6.96 6.06 -0.78
C VAL A 36 -5.59 5.59 -1.23
N THR A 37 -4.64 5.55 -0.29
CA THR A 37 -3.28 5.06 -0.58
C THR A 37 -3.01 3.82 0.26
N LEU A 38 -2.65 2.70 -0.39
CA LEU A 38 -2.24 1.45 0.22
C LEU A 38 -0.76 1.18 -0.06
N PHE A 39 -0.05 0.63 0.91
CA PHE A 39 1.36 0.31 0.79
C PHE A 39 1.78 -0.76 1.78
N ILE A 40 2.93 -1.38 1.55
CA ILE A 40 3.44 -2.48 2.38
C ILE A 40 4.44 -1.91 3.35
N GLY A 41 4.26 -2.20 4.64
CA GLY A 41 5.15 -1.74 5.70
C GLY A 41 6.61 -2.10 5.40
N ARG A 42 7.51 -1.13 5.62
CA ARG A 42 8.95 -1.39 5.54
C ARG A 42 9.32 -2.38 6.64
N SER A 43 10.02 -3.45 6.27
CA SER A 43 10.58 -4.40 7.23
C SER A 43 12.04 -4.05 7.51
N GLU A 44 12.44 -4.03 8.77
CA GLU A 44 13.81 -3.67 9.18
C GLU A 44 14.39 -4.69 10.16
N VAL A 45 15.69 -4.97 10.05
CA VAL A 45 16.39 -5.86 11.00
C VAL A 45 16.68 -5.11 12.30
N LEU A 46 16.28 -5.70 13.43
CA LEU A 46 16.62 -5.21 14.76
C LEU A 46 17.74 -6.07 15.39
N GLY A 47 18.88 -5.43 15.62
CA GLY A 47 20.06 -5.99 16.28
C GLY A 47 21.03 -6.74 15.35
N GLY A 48 22.18 -7.11 15.92
CA GLY A 48 23.21 -7.89 15.22
C GLY A 48 23.99 -7.11 14.15
N ALA A 49 24.69 -7.82 13.27
CA ALA A 49 25.56 -7.22 12.26
C ALA A 49 24.82 -6.55 11.08
N HIS A 50 23.49 -6.66 11.06
CA HIS A 50 22.63 -6.16 9.99
C HIS A 50 21.55 -5.21 10.51
N ASP A 51 21.68 -4.73 11.75
CA ASP A 51 20.79 -3.76 12.37
C ASP A 51 20.54 -2.55 11.44
N GLY A 52 19.27 -2.16 11.32
CA GLY A 52 18.83 -1.05 10.46
C GLY A 52 18.69 -1.37 8.98
N LYS A 53 18.96 -2.61 8.52
CA LYS A 53 18.81 -2.97 7.10
C LYS A 53 17.36 -3.32 6.76
N THR A 54 16.91 -2.83 5.60
CA THR A 54 15.60 -3.18 5.04
C THR A 54 15.57 -4.63 4.55
N VAL A 55 14.49 -5.34 4.87
CA VAL A 55 14.18 -6.68 4.35
C VAL A 55 13.17 -6.55 3.20
N PRO A 56 13.47 -7.08 2.00
CA PRO A 56 12.50 -7.11 0.91
C PRO A 56 11.29 -7.98 1.26
N THR A 57 10.09 -7.41 1.16
CA THR A 57 8.82 -8.11 1.45
C THR A 57 8.09 -8.63 0.22
N GLY A 58 8.43 -8.11 -0.97
CA GLY A 58 7.74 -8.43 -2.22
C GLY A 58 6.32 -7.86 -2.28
N LEU A 59 5.88 -7.44 -3.46
CA LEU A 59 4.52 -6.97 -3.70
C LEU A 59 4.02 -7.57 -5.01
N GLU A 60 2.90 -8.26 -4.94
CA GLU A 60 2.13 -8.69 -6.10
C GLU A 60 0.72 -8.12 -6.00
N VAL A 61 0.16 -7.65 -7.11
CA VAL A 61 -1.19 -7.09 -7.16
C VAL A 61 -2.01 -7.86 -8.19
N ASP A 62 -3.05 -8.55 -7.73
CA ASP A 62 -4.11 -9.09 -8.55
C ASP A 62 -5.06 -7.95 -8.94
N VAL A 63 -4.76 -7.32 -10.07
CA VAL A 63 -5.51 -6.18 -10.63
C VAL A 63 -7.00 -6.53 -10.77
N THR A 64 -7.33 -7.74 -11.24
CA THR A 64 -8.73 -8.15 -11.43
C THR A 64 -9.47 -8.20 -10.10
N ARG A 65 -8.82 -8.67 -9.04
CA ARG A 65 -9.41 -8.73 -7.71
C ARG A 65 -9.54 -7.36 -7.04
N VAL A 66 -8.60 -6.45 -7.26
CA VAL A 66 -8.73 -5.05 -6.81
C VAL A 66 -9.90 -4.36 -7.53
N MET A 67 -10.01 -4.53 -8.86
CA MET A 67 -11.11 -3.96 -9.65
C MET A 67 -12.48 -4.42 -9.16
N ALA A 68 -12.60 -5.64 -8.63
CA ALA A 68 -13.84 -6.17 -8.10
C ALA A 68 -14.35 -5.47 -6.82
N ALA A 69 -13.56 -4.57 -6.21
CA ALA A 69 -13.98 -3.74 -5.09
C ALA A 69 -14.80 -2.50 -5.52
N PHE A 70 -14.82 -2.18 -6.81
CA PHE A 70 -15.56 -1.06 -7.39
C PHE A 70 -16.91 -1.53 -7.94
N ASP A 71 -17.87 -0.62 -8.01
CA ASP A 71 -19.23 -0.92 -8.51
C ASP A 71 -19.23 -1.19 -10.02
N THR A 72 -18.32 -0.52 -10.74
CA THR A 72 -18.02 -0.73 -12.16
C THR A 72 -16.51 -0.83 -12.36
N ALA A 73 -16.08 -1.36 -13.51
CA ALA A 73 -14.65 -1.50 -13.79
C ALA A 73 -13.97 -0.12 -13.77
N PRO A 74 -13.01 0.12 -12.83
CA PRO A 74 -12.35 1.41 -12.72
C PRO A 74 -11.37 1.62 -13.87
N GLY A 75 -11.00 2.88 -14.10
CA GLY A 75 -9.78 3.19 -14.86
C GLY A 75 -8.57 2.64 -14.10
N VAL A 76 -7.65 1.99 -14.80
CA VAL A 76 -6.43 1.43 -14.21
C VAL A 76 -5.21 2.03 -14.90
N LEU A 77 -4.32 2.63 -14.12
CA LEU A 77 -3.06 3.18 -14.63
C LEU A 77 -1.89 2.65 -13.81
N TRP A 78 -0.74 2.57 -14.47
CA TRP A 78 0.52 2.29 -13.83
C TRP A 78 1.44 3.49 -14.00
N GLN A 79 1.90 4.03 -12.88
CA GLN A 79 2.99 4.98 -12.83
C GLN A 79 4.27 4.22 -12.47
N ALA A 80 5.18 4.10 -13.43
CA ALA A 80 6.43 3.34 -13.25
C ALA A 80 7.54 4.12 -12.54
N GLU A 81 7.46 5.45 -12.56
CA GLU A 81 8.52 6.35 -12.07
C GLU A 81 7.91 7.55 -11.32
N HIS A 82 8.73 8.25 -10.54
CA HIS A 82 8.34 9.53 -9.97
C HIS A 82 8.08 10.54 -11.08
N VAL A 83 6.93 11.21 -11.04
CA VAL A 83 6.58 12.24 -12.05
C VAL A 83 7.35 13.54 -11.79
N THR A 84 7.63 13.84 -10.51
CA THR A 84 8.40 15.01 -10.10
C THR A 84 9.30 14.68 -8.91
N PRO A 85 10.33 15.50 -8.62
CA PRO A 85 11.13 15.34 -7.40
C PRO A 85 10.33 15.51 -6.09
N GLN A 86 9.12 16.06 -6.16
CA GLN A 86 8.21 16.27 -5.03
C GLN A 86 7.11 15.19 -4.98
N ASP A 87 7.14 14.20 -5.88
CA ASP A 87 6.21 13.08 -5.88
C ASP A 87 6.57 12.11 -4.74
N GLU A 88 5.93 12.31 -3.59
CA GLU A 88 6.13 11.51 -2.37
C GLU A 88 5.56 10.08 -2.49
N LEU A 89 4.69 9.80 -3.47
CA LEU A 89 4.06 8.49 -3.64
C LEU A 89 4.86 7.60 -4.59
N GLY A 90 5.51 8.19 -5.60
CA GLY A 90 6.40 7.48 -6.51
C GLY A 90 5.69 6.40 -7.33
N PRO A 91 6.36 5.29 -7.69
CA PRO A 91 5.77 4.24 -8.51
C PRO A 91 4.58 3.54 -7.85
N HIS A 92 3.46 3.43 -8.58
CA HIS A 92 2.23 2.85 -8.06
C HIS A 92 1.27 2.37 -9.16
N LEU A 93 0.37 1.47 -8.80
CA LEU A 93 -0.85 1.20 -9.56
C LEU A 93 -1.97 2.08 -9.04
N SER A 94 -2.71 2.75 -9.92
CA SER A 94 -3.90 3.52 -9.57
C SER A 94 -5.18 2.93 -10.15
N PHE A 95 -6.27 3.09 -9.42
CA PHE A 95 -7.62 2.68 -9.77
C PHE A 95 -8.57 3.84 -9.49
N GLU A 96 -9.28 4.31 -10.51
CA GLU A 96 -10.20 5.44 -10.42
C GLU A 96 -11.61 4.98 -10.81
N GLY A 97 -12.56 5.12 -9.89
CA GLY A 97 -13.94 4.71 -10.14
C GLY A 97 -14.84 4.91 -8.92
N GLU A 98 -16.09 4.47 -9.05
CA GLU A 98 -17.11 4.63 -8.02
C GLU A 98 -17.28 3.34 -7.19
N THR A 99 -17.54 3.51 -5.89
CA THR A 99 -17.96 2.42 -5.01
C THR A 99 -18.94 2.92 -3.94
N ARG A 100 -20.11 2.29 -3.87
CA ARG A 100 -21.24 2.67 -3.01
C ARG A 100 -21.61 4.16 -3.11
N GLY A 101 -21.60 4.71 -4.32
CA GLY A 101 -21.93 6.12 -4.57
C GLY A 101 -20.85 7.12 -4.14
N HIS A 102 -19.60 6.66 -3.97
CA HIS A 102 -18.45 7.52 -3.70
C HIS A 102 -17.42 7.37 -4.80
N ASP A 103 -16.97 8.50 -5.36
CA ASP A 103 -15.79 8.52 -6.22
C ASP A 103 -14.54 8.23 -5.38
N VAL A 104 -13.71 7.30 -5.87
CA VAL A 104 -12.51 6.84 -5.21
C VAL A 104 -11.35 6.79 -6.19
N TRP A 105 -10.24 7.39 -5.78
CA TRP A 105 -8.93 7.22 -6.38
C TRP A 105 -8.05 6.39 -5.45
N LEU A 106 -7.93 5.10 -5.75
CA LEU A 106 -7.08 4.16 -5.02
C LEU A 106 -5.70 4.12 -5.65
N ARG A 107 -4.65 4.19 -4.84
CA ARG A 107 -3.25 3.99 -5.24
C ARG A 107 -2.61 2.90 -4.38
N ILE A 108 -1.98 1.93 -5.03
CA ILE A 108 -1.21 0.86 -4.38
C ILE A 108 0.26 1.10 -4.71
N LEU A 109 1.03 1.54 -3.71
CA LEU A 109 2.42 1.96 -3.90
C LEU A 109 3.36 0.77 -3.97
N GLN A 110 4.38 0.87 -4.82
CA GLN A 110 5.46 -0.11 -4.87
C GLN A 110 6.33 -0.09 -3.61
N THR A 111 6.55 1.10 -3.05
CA THR A 111 7.36 1.34 -1.85
C THR A 111 6.53 2.15 -0.86
N PRO A 112 6.58 1.86 0.45
CA PRO A 112 5.91 2.70 1.44
C PRO A 112 6.50 4.12 1.44
N PRO A 113 5.66 5.13 1.72
CA PRO A 113 6.11 6.51 1.78
C PRO A 113 7.00 6.71 3.02
N ASP A 114 7.93 7.66 2.95
CA ASP A 114 8.93 7.86 4.02
C ASP A 114 8.30 8.22 5.38
N TRP A 115 7.17 8.91 5.37
CA TRP A 115 6.45 9.28 6.59
C TRP A 115 5.75 8.10 7.27
N ALA A 116 5.60 6.94 6.63
CA ALA A 116 4.95 5.77 7.23
C ALA A 116 5.83 5.05 8.26
N GLY A 117 7.14 5.27 8.21
CA GLY A 117 8.09 4.61 9.12
C GLY A 117 8.20 3.10 8.90
N VAL A 118 8.76 2.41 9.90
CA VAL A 118 8.92 0.95 9.91
C VAL A 118 7.59 0.30 10.29
N GLY A 119 7.13 -0.67 9.49
CA GLY A 119 5.91 -1.43 9.75
C GLY A 119 6.15 -2.78 10.43
N ARG A 120 7.36 -3.34 10.26
CA ARG A 120 7.72 -4.66 10.80
C ARG A 120 9.19 -4.73 11.17
N LEU A 121 9.51 -5.41 12.26
CA LEU A 121 10.87 -5.70 12.68
C LEU A 121 11.20 -7.18 12.53
N LEU A 122 12.40 -7.50 12.07
CA LEU A 122 13.01 -8.83 12.13
C LEU A 122 14.04 -8.85 13.26
N HIS A 123 13.74 -9.56 14.35
CA HIS A 123 14.66 -9.68 15.48
C HIS A 123 15.84 -10.59 15.11
N ALA A 124 17.05 -10.04 14.99
CA ALA A 124 18.22 -10.79 14.54
C ALA A 124 18.62 -11.94 15.50
N SER A 125 18.23 -11.85 16.77
CA SER A 125 18.53 -12.85 17.80
C SER A 125 17.62 -14.08 17.73
N THR A 126 16.36 -13.92 17.31
CA THR A 126 15.35 -14.98 17.31
C THR A 126 14.92 -15.40 15.90
N GLY A 127 15.09 -14.53 14.91
CA GLY A 127 14.56 -14.69 13.56
C GLY A 127 13.04 -14.43 13.46
N GLU A 128 12.42 -13.92 14.53
CA GLU A 128 11.00 -13.66 14.58
C GLU A 128 10.65 -12.26 14.04
N PHE A 129 9.47 -12.17 13.45
CA PHE A 129 8.90 -10.90 13.01
C PHE A 129 7.98 -10.30 14.07
N GLU A 130 8.05 -8.98 14.25
CA GLU A 130 7.16 -8.17 15.08
C GLU A 130 6.51 -7.08 14.23
N ASP A 131 5.18 -7.05 14.17
CA ASP A 131 4.43 -5.99 13.49
C ASP A 131 4.27 -4.78 14.40
N LEU A 132 4.56 -3.60 13.87
CA LEU A 132 4.46 -2.33 14.62
C LEU A 132 3.11 -1.63 14.44
N TRP A 133 2.42 -1.86 13.31
CA TRP A 133 1.10 -1.30 13.02
C TRP A 133 0.37 -2.07 11.93
#